data_AF-A0A8T4U173-F1
#
_entry.id   AF-A0A8T4U173-F1
#
_cell.length_a   1.000
_cell.length_b   1.000
_cell.length_c   1.000
_cell.angle_alpha   90.00
_cell.angle_beta   90.00
_cell.angle_gamma   90.00
#
_symmetry.space_group_name_H-M   'P 1'
#
loop_
_entity.id
_entity.type
_entity.pdbx_description
1 polymer ?
#
loop_
_entity_poly.entity_id
_entity_poly.type
_entity_poly.pdbx_seq_one_letter_code
_entity_poly.pdbx_strand_id
1 'polypeptide(L)'
;MRVLWPVRSGEYKIVQVYVNGTPDLLFGDKGTMHGQILHRILIEHDIVYDCEWIRGRSSGDSIPSMNFRRGAWLGKPAIEYRMSGAGRAEVDIDRKNVRFFGNSGDYRIGIDPKHLEDITQRETDWKLSFSE
;
A
#
# COMPACT_ATOMS: atom_id res chain seq x y z
N MET A 1 4.84 -11.53 2.05
CA MET A 1 5.03 -10.48 1.04
C MET A 1 4.06 -10.81 -0.04
N ARG A 2 3.28 -9.83 -0.46
CA ARG A 2 2.33 -10.00 -1.54
C ARG A 2 2.42 -8.79 -2.47
N VAL A 3 2.75 -9.07 -3.73
CA VAL A 3 2.51 -8.15 -4.83
C VAL A 3 1.47 -8.78 -5.73
N LEU A 4 0.28 -8.18 -5.78
CA LEU A 4 -0.73 -8.56 -6.75
C LEU A 4 -0.57 -7.67 -7.97
N TRP A 5 0.26 -8.11 -8.90
CA TRP A 5 0.46 -7.40 -10.15
C TRP A 5 -0.88 -7.28 -10.89
N PRO A 6 -1.21 -6.09 -11.46
CA PRO A 6 -2.39 -5.93 -12.29
C PRO A 6 -2.39 -6.90 -13.48
N VAL A 7 -3.58 -7.22 -14.00
CA VAL A 7 -3.74 -8.09 -15.17
C VAL A 7 -3.82 -7.33 -16.50
N ARG A 8 -3.78 -5.98 -16.46
CA ARG A 8 -3.69 -5.12 -17.65
C ARG A 8 -2.63 -4.03 -17.47
N SER A 9 -1.96 -3.64 -18.55
CA SER A 9 -1.09 -2.47 -18.55
C SER A 9 -1.90 -1.19 -18.33
N GLY A 10 -1.28 -0.17 -17.73
CA GLY A 10 -1.92 1.12 -17.48
C GLY A 10 -1.41 1.83 -16.22
N GLU A 11 -2.05 2.94 -15.89
CA GLU A 11 -1.77 3.71 -14.67
C GLU A 11 -2.68 3.29 -13.51
N TYR A 12 -2.07 3.04 -12.36
CA TYR A 12 -2.73 2.60 -11.13
C TYR A 12 -2.35 3.50 -9.96
N LYS A 13 -3.27 3.76 -9.04
CA LYS A 13 -2.87 4.25 -7.71
C LYS A 13 -2.31 3.08 -6.91
N ILE A 14 -1.31 3.34 -6.09
CA ILE A 14 -0.65 2.30 -5.31
C ILE A 14 -0.48 2.70 -3.85
N VAL A 15 -0.42 1.71 -2.98
CA VAL A 15 -0.11 1.83 -1.55
C VAL A 15 0.97 0.80 -1.18
N GLN A 16 2.00 1.28 -0.48
CA GLN A 16 3.10 0.48 0.06
C GLN A 16 2.88 0.32 1.56
N VAL A 17 2.84 -0.93 2.02
CA VAL A 17 2.58 -1.28 3.42
C VAL A 17 3.62 -2.29 3.89
N TYR A 18 4.00 -2.22 5.16
CA TYR A 18 4.62 -3.33 5.86
C TYR A 18 3.59 -3.94 6.81
N VAL A 19 3.37 -5.25 6.74
CA VAL A 19 2.55 -6.01 7.69
C VAL A 19 3.47 -6.99 8.42
N ASN A 20 3.59 -6.86 9.74
CA ASN A 20 4.54 -7.60 10.58
C ASN A 20 5.97 -7.59 9.99
N GLY A 21 6.42 -6.41 9.55
CA GLY A 21 7.75 -6.21 8.94
C GLY A 21 7.90 -6.76 7.51
N THR A 22 6.84 -7.35 6.94
CA THR A 22 6.86 -7.87 5.58
C THR A 22 6.29 -6.85 4.60
N PRO A 23 7.00 -6.48 3.53
CA PRO A 23 6.49 -5.51 2.56
C PRO A 23 5.35 -6.12 1.73
N ASP A 24 4.30 -5.34 1.50
CA ASP A 24 3.22 -5.60 0.58
C ASP A 24 3.04 -4.37 -0.33
N LEU A 25 2.81 -4.60 -1.62
CA LEU A 25 2.59 -3.56 -2.63
C LEU A 25 1.23 -3.80 -3.29
N LEU A 26 0.35 -2.81 -3.19
CA LEU A 26 -1.03 -2.91 -3.68
C LEU A 26 -1.31 -1.92 -4.80
N PHE A 27 -2.03 -2.42 -5.81
CA PHE A 27 -2.55 -1.65 -6.92
C PHE A 27 -4.07 -1.49 -6.74
N GLY A 28 -4.57 -0.26 -6.84
CA GLY A 28 -6.00 0.02 -6.80
C GLY A 28 -6.65 -0.07 -8.17
N ASP A 29 -7.90 -0.51 -8.21
CA ASP A 29 -8.70 -0.50 -9.43
C ASP A 29 -8.96 0.93 -9.93
N LYS A 30 -9.42 1.06 -11.18
CA LYS A 30 -9.75 2.36 -11.78
C LYS A 30 -10.72 3.14 -10.89
N GLY A 31 -10.34 4.36 -10.51
CA GLY A 31 -11.16 5.26 -9.68
C GLY A 31 -10.98 5.08 -8.16
N THR A 32 -10.25 4.06 -7.71
CA THR A 32 -10.02 3.79 -6.28
C THR A 32 -9.18 4.90 -5.64
N MET A 33 -9.45 5.24 -4.38
CA MET A 33 -8.63 6.15 -3.57
C MET A 33 -7.59 5.38 -2.73
N HIS A 34 -6.48 6.03 -2.36
CA HIS A 34 -5.44 5.38 -1.55
C HIS A 34 -5.98 4.77 -0.24
N GLY A 35 -6.93 5.46 0.41
CA GLY A 35 -7.60 4.92 1.61
C GLY A 35 -8.37 3.63 1.33
N GLN A 36 -9.08 3.53 0.21
CA GLN A 36 -9.79 2.31 -0.16
C GLN A 36 -8.84 1.14 -0.45
N ILE A 37 -7.68 1.42 -1.07
CA ILE A 37 -6.62 0.41 -1.30
C ILE A 37 -6.08 -0.11 0.03
N LEU A 38 -5.78 0.81 0.95
CA LEU A 38 -5.28 0.46 2.28
C LEU A 38 -6.35 -0.28 3.12
N HIS A 39 -7.62 0.10 3.01
CA HIS A 39 -8.71 -0.59 3.71
C HIS A 39 -8.79 -2.07 3.34
N ARG A 40 -8.63 -2.36 2.05
CA ARG A 40 -8.64 -3.74 1.53
C ARG A 40 -7.55 -4.59 2.17
N ILE A 41 -6.32 -4.09 2.29
CA ILE A 41 -5.23 -4.88 2.89
C ILE A 41 -5.47 -5.11 4.39
N LEU A 42 -6.05 -4.15 5.11
CA LEU A 42 -6.38 -4.33 6.52
C LEU A 42 -7.44 -5.42 6.72
N ILE A 43 -8.47 -5.46 5.88
CA ILE A 43 -9.49 -6.52 5.90
C ILE A 43 -8.88 -7.87 5.53
N GLU A 44 -8.07 -7.94 4.47
CA GLU A 44 -7.45 -9.19 4.00
C GLU A 44 -6.52 -9.82 5.04
N HIS A 45 -5.83 -9.01 5.84
CA HIS A 45 -5.00 -9.48 6.96
C HIS A 45 -5.77 -9.60 8.29
N ASP A 46 -7.10 -9.43 8.31
CA ASP A 46 -7.93 -9.47 9.53
C ASP A 46 -7.40 -8.53 10.63
N ILE A 47 -6.87 -7.37 10.21
CA ILE A 47 -6.36 -6.35 11.09
C ILE A 47 -7.56 -5.56 11.62
N VAL A 48 -7.81 -5.70 12.92
CA VAL A 48 -8.78 -4.84 13.61
C VAL A 48 -8.17 -3.45 13.71
N TYR A 49 -8.84 -2.43 13.16
CA TYR A 49 -8.47 -1.02 13.29
C TYR A 49 -9.66 -0.21 13.81
N ASP A 50 -9.39 0.92 14.46
CA ASP A 50 -10.43 1.80 14.97
C ASP A 50 -10.81 2.83 13.91
N CYS A 51 -12.07 2.79 13.47
CA CYS A 51 -12.59 3.70 12.47
C CYS A 51 -12.71 5.16 12.97
N GLU A 52 -12.48 5.45 14.24
CA GLU A 52 -12.51 6.83 14.78
C GLU A 52 -11.16 7.57 14.66
N TRP A 53 -10.05 6.87 14.42
CA TRP A 53 -8.71 7.46 14.22
C TRP A 53 -8.42 7.84 12.76
N ILE A 54 -9.52 8.04 12.04
CA ILE A 54 -9.65 8.28 10.63
C ILE A 54 -9.75 9.79 10.43
N ARG A 55 -8.61 10.49 10.33
CA ARG A 55 -8.59 11.92 9.96
C ARG A 55 -7.52 12.28 8.92
N GLY A 56 -7.89 12.11 7.67
CA GLY A 56 -7.38 12.80 6.50
C GLY A 56 -8.05 14.17 6.47
N ARG A 57 -7.43 15.13 5.77
CA ARG A 57 -7.92 16.52 5.76
C ARG A 57 -9.32 16.70 5.17
N SER A 58 -9.83 15.70 4.45
CA SER A 58 -11.21 15.61 4.00
C SER A 58 -11.95 14.60 4.89
N SER A 59 -12.92 15.10 5.64
CA SER A 59 -13.90 14.31 6.37
C SER A 59 -14.53 13.26 5.45
N GLY A 60 -14.12 11.99 5.55
CA GLY A 60 -14.75 10.91 4.77
C GLY A 60 -14.01 9.58 4.81
N ASP A 61 -12.71 9.56 4.51
CA ASP A 61 -11.97 8.31 4.33
C ASP A 61 -10.51 8.48 4.72
N SER A 62 -10.12 7.94 5.87
CA SER A 62 -8.75 8.12 6.34
C SER A 62 -8.32 6.98 7.22
N ILE A 63 -7.29 6.26 6.86
CA ILE A 63 -6.83 5.16 7.71
C ILE A 63 -5.62 5.66 8.49
N PRO A 64 -5.50 5.35 9.80
CA PRO A 64 -4.30 5.72 10.53
C PRO A 64 -3.07 5.11 9.85
N SER A 65 -2.15 5.98 9.44
CA SER A 65 -0.96 5.63 8.66
C SER A 65 0.19 5.07 9.51
N MET A 66 0.09 5.13 10.84
CA MET A 66 1.21 4.85 11.73
C MET A 66 0.82 3.90 12.86
N ASN A 67 1.19 2.63 12.68
CA ASN A 67 1.37 1.61 13.71
C ASN A 67 0.12 1.31 14.56
N PHE A 68 -0.69 0.38 14.08
CA PHE A 68 -1.75 -0.21 14.90
C PHE A 68 -1.33 -1.58 15.43
N ARG A 69 -1.42 -1.80 16.74
CA ARG A 69 -1.35 -3.12 17.39
C ARG A 69 -2.64 -3.32 18.17
N ARG A 70 -3.65 -3.98 17.58
CA ARG A 70 -4.89 -4.29 18.31
C ARG A 70 -5.43 -5.67 17.95
N GLY A 71 -4.66 -6.70 18.28
CA GLY A 71 -5.17 -8.08 18.38
C GLY A 71 -5.40 -8.53 19.82
N ALA A 72 -4.59 -8.03 20.75
CA ALA A 72 -4.54 -8.54 22.13
C ALA A 72 -5.83 -8.36 22.92
N TRP A 73 -6.67 -7.36 22.58
CA TRP A 73 -7.94 -7.09 23.29
C TRP A 73 -9.08 -8.04 22.92
N LEU A 74 -8.97 -8.77 21.81
CA LEU A 74 -9.98 -9.72 21.31
C LEU A 74 -9.50 -11.17 21.30
N GLY A 75 -8.36 -11.47 21.96
CA GLY A 75 -7.77 -12.81 21.94
C GLY A 75 -7.14 -13.22 20.60
N LYS A 76 -6.91 -12.27 19.67
CA LYS A 76 -6.24 -12.51 18.40
C LYS A 76 -4.76 -12.08 18.45
N PRO A 77 -3.87 -12.64 17.60
CA PRO A 77 -2.50 -12.15 17.47
C PRO A 77 -2.49 -10.67 17.09
N ALA A 78 -1.67 -9.85 17.75
CA ALA A 78 -1.50 -8.46 17.36
C ALA A 78 -0.75 -8.40 16.01
N ILE A 79 -1.47 -8.04 14.95
CA ILE A 79 -0.87 -7.75 13.64
C ILE A 79 -0.50 -6.28 13.61
N GLU A 80 0.76 -6.00 13.32
CA GLU A 80 1.31 -4.67 13.18
C GLU A 80 1.34 -4.28 11.70
N TYR A 81 0.87 -3.08 11.36
CA TYR A 81 1.05 -2.55 10.01
C TYR A 81 1.56 -1.11 10.01
N ARG A 82 2.29 -0.77 8.95
CA ARG A 82 2.80 0.57 8.66
C ARG A 82 2.63 0.89 7.18
N MET A 83 1.89 1.93 6.85
CA MET A 83 1.88 2.46 5.48
C MET A 83 3.18 3.23 5.27
N SER A 84 4.05 2.74 4.39
CA SER A 84 5.35 3.35 4.14
C SER A 84 5.34 4.31 2.94
N GLY A 85 4.38 4.16 2.03
CA GLY A 85 4.28 5.06 0.88
C GLY A 85 2.97 4.93 0.10
N ALA A 86 2.71 5.92 -0.75
CA ALA A 86 1.60 5.91 -1.70
C ALA A 86 1.85 6.88 -2.86
N GLY A 87 1.28 6.53 -4.00
CA GLY A 87 1.43 7.32 -5.22
C GLY A 87 0.75 6.64 -6.38
N ARG A 88 1.43 6.62 -7.52
CA ARG A 88 0.97 6.01 -8.76
C ARG A 88 2.03 5.09 -9.33
N ALA A 89 1.60 4.19 -10.19
CA ALA A 89 2.44 3.28 -10.94
C ALA A 89 1.94 3.19 -12.38
N GLU A 90 2.84 3.32 -13.34
CA GLU A 90 2.63 2.96 -14.73
C GLU A 90 3.15 1.53 -14.93
N VAL A 91 2.24 0.62 -15.26
CA VAL A 91 2.50 -0.82 -15.37
C VAL A 91 2.47 -1.24 -16.84
N ASP A 92 3.53 -1.91 -17.28
CA ASP A 92 3.64 -2.59 -18.57
C ASP A 92 3.83 -4.08 -18.30
N ILE A 93 2.76 -4.87 -18.49
CA ILE A 93 2.75 -6.30 -18.21
C ILE A 93 3.59 -7.08 -19.23
N ASP A 94 3.50 -6.71 -20.50
CA ASP A 94 4.19 -7.42 -21.58
C ASP A 94 5.71 -7.33 -21.39
N ARG A 95 6.20 -6.19 -20.90
CA ARG A 95 7.62 -5.97 -20.58
C ARG A 95 7.99 -6.26 -19.13
N LYS A 96 7.05 -6.68 -18.30
CA LYS A 96 7.18 -6.81 -16.84
C LYS A 96 7.91 -5.61 -16.22
N ASN A 97 7.47 -4.40 -16.56
CA ASN A 97 8.09 -3.16 -16.11
C ASN A 97 7.08 -2.29 -15.36
N VAL A 98 7.50 -1.70 -14.25
CA VAL A 98 6.70 -0.75 -13.49
C VAL A 98 7.51 0.49 -13.16
N ARG A 99 6.91 1.66 -13.42
CA ARG A 99 7.43 2.97 -13.03
C ARG A 99 6.55 3.61 -11.97
N PHE A 100 7.09 3.84 -10.79
CA PHE A 100 6.42 4.46 -9.65
C PHE A 100 6.69 5.96 -9.59
N PHE A 101 5.67 6.76 -9.23
CA PHE A 101 5.78 8.22 -9.16
C PHE A 101 4.69 8.86 -8.32
N GLY A 102 4.88 10.16 -8.01
CA GLY A 102 3.88 11.00 -7.35
C GLY A 102 3.71 10.70 -5.86
N ASN A 103 2.67 11.31 -5.28
CA ASN A 103 2.36 11.20 -3.85
C ASN A 103 0.85 11.05 -3.61
N SER A 104 0.50 10.71 -2.38
CA SER A 104 -0.87 10.85 -1.89
C SER A 104 -1.04 12.17 -1.15
N GLY A 105 -1.92 13.05 -1.64
CA GLY A 105 -2.24 14.31 -0.96
C GLY A 105 -2.95 14.10 0.39
N ASP A 106 -3.78 13.05 0.48
CA ASP A 106 -4.55 12.72 1.69
C ASP A 106 -3.62 12.30 2.85
N TYR A 107 -2.59 11.50 2.52
CA TYR A 107 -1.63 10.96 3.48
C TYR A 107 -0.31 11.74 3.54
N ARG A 108 -0.09 12.70 2.62
CA ARG A 108 1.13 13.49 2.48
C ARG A 108 2.41 12.66 2.44
N ILE A 109 2.31 11.49 1.82
CA ILE A 109 3.38 10.51 1.71
C ILE A 109 3.62 10.21 0.23
N GLY A 110 4.89 10.10 -0.15
CA GLY A 110 5.31 9.72 -1.49
C GLY A 110 5.56 8.22 -1.61
N ILE A 111 6.11 7.81 -2.75
CA ILE A 111 6.68 6.47 -2.91
C ILE A 111 7.92 6.34 -2.02
N ASP A 112 8.03 5.25 -1.28
CA ASP A 112 9.19 4.87 -0.48
C ASP A 112 10.15 4.00 -1.33
N PRO A 113 11.34 4.51 -1.71
CA PRO A 113 12.31 3.75 -2.50
C PRO A 113 12.81 2.50 -1.77
N LYS A 114 12.97 2.56 -0.45
CA LYS A 114 13.43 1.42 0.34
C LYS A 114 12.43 0.27 0.31
N HIS A 115 11.13 0.59 0.35
CA HIS A 115 10.08 -0.42 0.18
C HIS A 115 10.16 -1.08 -1.20
N LEU A 116 10.43 -0.33 -2.28
CA LEU A 116 10.61 -0.91 -3.61
C LEU A 116 11.87 -1.79 -3.71
N GLU A 117 12.96 -1.43 -3.03
CA GLU A 117 14.16 -2.28 -2.92
C GLU A 117 13.83 -3.62 -2.25
N ASP A 118 13.11 -3.58 -1.13
CA ASP A 118 12.68 -4.79 -0.40
C ASP A 118 11.76 -5.70 -1.25
N ILE A 119 10.92 -5.12 -2.12
CA ILE A 119 10.10 -5.85 -3.09
C ILE A 119 10.98 -6.43 -4.21
N THR A 120 11.89 -5.65 -4.79
CA THR A 120 12.74 -6.05 -5.92
C THR A 120 13.63 -7.25 -5.58
N GLN A 121 14.09 -7.35 -4.32
CA GLN A 121 14.87 -8.50 -3.84
C GLN A 121 14.11 -9.83 -3.91
N ARG A 122 12.78 -9.80 -4.05
CA ARG A 122 11.91 -10.96 -3.99
C ARG A 122 11.09 -11.16 -5.27
N GLU A 123 10.77 -10.10 -5.99
CA GLU A 123 10.07 -10.10 -7.28
C GLU A 123 11.06 -9.86 -8.44
N THR A 124 12.02 -10.78 -8.64
CA THR A 124 13.15 -10.60 -9.58
C THR A 124 12.74 -10.55 -11.05
N ASP A 125 11.51 -10.95 -11.36
CA ASP A 125 10.95 -11.00 -12.71
C ASP A 125 10.47 -9.65 -13.24
N TRP A 126 10.30 -8.67 -12.34
CA TRP A 126 9.81 -7.35 -12.70
C TRP A 126 10.91 -6.31 -12.60
N LYS A 127 10.94 -5.38 -13.55
CA LYS A 127 11.80 -4.21 -13.49
C LYS A 127 11.05 -3.08 -12.80
N LEU A 128 11.53 -2.67 -11.63
CA LEU A 128 10.94 -1.60 -10.84
C LEU A 128 11.79 -0.33 -10.98
N SER A 129 11.15 0.80 -11.22
CA SER A 129 11.82 2.11 -11.31
C SER A 129 10.99 3.19 -10.61
N PHE A 130 11.66 4.20 -10.06
CA PHE A 130 11.02 5.31 -9.37
C PHE A 130 11.47 6.64 -9.98
N SER A 131 10.52 7.57 -10.13
CA SER A 131 10.79 8.97 -10.47
C SER A 131 10.15 9.89 -9.44
N GLU A 132 10.93 10.85 -8.94
CA GLU A 132 10.50 11.89 -7.99
C GLU A 132 9.42 12.81 -8.57
#